data_AF-A0A520GVN7-F1
#
_entry.id   AF-A0A520GVN7-F1
#
_cell.length_a   1.000
_cell.length_b   1.000
_cell.length_c   1.000
_cell.angle_alpha   90.00
_cell.angle_beta   90.00
_cell.angle_gamma   90.00
#
_symmetry.space_group_name_H-M   'P 1'
#
loop_
_entity.id
_entity.type
_entity.pdbx_description
1 polymer ?
#
loop_
_entity_poly.entity_id
_entity_poly.type
_entity_poly.pdbx_seq_one_letter_code
_entity_poly.pdbx_strand_id
1 'polypeptide(L)'
;YMRTEAQQKDIEDSFSGIFTELDLIKAKGKRGEDIFAIESTERNEIPDAILLYTIADNLNGGLSINLSNIEQDAGQAGTVFAVNRAGITSKVERLVKNNPDLNFSDHAGVRELQFRNVLLPIDILNTYYAN
;
A
#
# COMPACT_ATOMS: atom_id res chain seq x y z
N TYR A 1 11.09 39.76 -19.70
CA TYR A 1 10.03 39.60 -18.70
C TYR A 1 10.67 39.25 -17.37
N MET A 2 10.76 40.22 -16.45
CA MET A 2 11.19 39.98 -15.07
C MET A 2 10.01 39.40 -14.29
N ARG A 3 10.22 38.27 -13.61
CA ARG A 3 9.22 37.68 -12.71
C ARG A 3 9.19 38.51 -11.43
N THR A 4 7.99 38.78 -10.92
CA THR A 4 7.78 39.48 -9.64
C THR A 4 8.11 38.57 -8.46
N GLU A 5 8.69 39.13 -7.39
CA GLU A 5 9.06 38.41 -6.16
C GLU A 5 7.90 37.61 -5.53
N ALA A 6 6.65 38.06 -5.71
CA ALA A 6 5.46 37.33 -5.28
C ALA A 6 5.32 35.95 -5.95
N GLN A 7 5.70 35.83 -7.22
CA GLN A 7 5.65 34.59 -7.98
C GLN A 7 6.81 33.65 -7.64
N GLN A 8 7.89 34.20 -7.06
CA GLN A 8 9.03 33.43 -6.55
C GLN A 8 8.72 32.88 -5.15
N LYS A 9 7.97 33.65 -4.34
CA LYS A 9 7.49 33.25 -3.00
C LYS A 9 6.48 32.09 -3.05
N ASP A 10 5.59 32.04 -4.04
CA ASP A 10 4.65 30.91 -4.27
C ASP A 10 5.37 29.56 -4.55
N ILE A 11 6.57 29.60 -5.14
CA ILE A 11 7.35 28.41 -5.48
C ILE A 11 8.12 27.89 -4.26
N GLU A 12 8.58 28.79 -3.38
CA GLU A 12 9.22 28.42 -2.11
C GLU A 12 8.21 27.92 -1.07
N ASP A 13 6.95 28.38 -1.14
CA ASP A 13 5.82 27.94 -0.30
C ASP A 13 5.09 26.69 -0.84
N SER A 14 5.56 26.10 -1.95
CA SER A 14 5.07 24.80 -2.42
C SER A 14 5.54 23.70 -1.48
N PHE A 15 4.91 23.66 -0.30
CA PHE A 15 5.01 22.61 0.68
C PHE A 15 4.86 21.28 -0.04
N SER A 16 5.98 20.59 -0.20
CA SER A 16 6.03 19.15 -0.40
C SER A 16 5.36 18.54 0.82
N GLY A 17 4.04 18.41 0.79
CA GLY A 17 3.27 17.83 1.88
C GLY A 17 3.80 16.44 2.20
N ILE A 18 3.74 16.01 3.46
CA ILE A 18 4.34 14.75 3.93
C ILE A 18 3.97 13.50 3.09
N PHE A 19 2.87 13.56 2.35
CA PHE A 19 2.41 12.48 1.47
C PHE A 19 3.01 12.48 0.06
N THR A 20 3.76 13.50 -0.35
CA THR A 20 4.45 13.51 -1.65
C THR A 20 5.47 12.37 -1.74
N GLU A 21 6.06 11.98 -0.62
CA GLU A 21 6.98 10.83 -0.51
C GLU A 21 6.31 9.48 -0.86
N LEU A 22 4.98 9.38 -0.78
CA LEU A 22 4.24 8.19 -1.20
C LEU A 22 4.15 8.03 -2.72
N ASP A 23 4.43 9.09 -3.48
CA ASP A 23 4.61 9.04 -4.92
C ASP A 23 3.44 8.37 -5.71
N LEU A 24 2.21 8.57 -5.20
CA LEU A 24 1.00 7.91 -5.72
C LEU A 24 0.50 8.52 -7.04
N ILE A 25 0.64 9.82 -7.23
CA ILE A 25 0.07 10.56 -8.37
C ILE A 25 1.17 10.89 -9.38
N LYS A 26 0.97 10.48 -10.62
CA LYS A 26 1.91 10.70 -11.74
C LYS A 26 1.30 11.63 -12.78
N ALA A 27 2.03 12.67 -13.16
CA ALA A 27 1.69 13.47 -14.34
C ALA A 27 2.04 12.69 -15.62
N LYS A 28 1.07 12.52 -16.52
CA LYS A 28 1.18 11.74 -17.76
C LYS A 28 0.82 12.53 -19.02
N GLY A 29 0.40 13.78 -18.87
CA GLY A 29 0.01 14.63 -19.98
C GLY A 29 1.17 15.01 -20.91
N LYS A 30 0.85 15.25 -22.18
CA LYS A 30 1.77 15.91 -23.11
C LYS A 30 1.79 17.42 -22.82
N ARG A 31 2.77 18.12 -23.37
CA ARG A 31 2.95 19.57 -23.15
C ARG A 31 1.66 20.34 -23.49
N GLY A 32 0.97 20.85 -22.45
CA GLY A 32 -0.31 21.57 -22.56
C GLY A 32 -1.54 20.81 -22.06
N GLU A 33 -1.40 19.56 -21.61
CA GLU A 33 -2.49 18.76 -21.01
C GLU A 33 -2.13 18.36 -19.58
N ASP A 34 -3.02 18.68 -18.64
CA ASP A 34 -2.88 18.27 -17.23
C ASP A 34 -3.60 16.93 -17.01
N ILE A 35 -2.89 15.82 -17.27
CA ILE A 35 -3.37 14.46 -17.01
C ILE A 35 -2.61 13.87 -15.83
N PHE A 36 -3.34 13.41 -14.82
CA PHE A 36 -2.81 12.75 -13.64
C PHE A 36 -3.35 11.32 -13.55
N ALA A 37 -2.50 10.39 -13.11
CA ALA A 37 -2.87 8.99 -12.95
C ALA A 37 -2.29 8.44 -11.64
N ILE A 38 -2.99 7.48 -11.04
CA ILE A 38 -2.46 6.64 -9.98
C ILE A 38 -2.04 5.32 -10.62
N GLU A 39 -0.74 5.02 -10.58
CA GLU A 39 -0.19 3.82 -11.21
C GLU A 39 0.04 2.75 -10.16
N SER A 40 -0.52 1.55 -10.36
CA SER A 40 -0.25 0.44 -9.46
C SER A 40 1.15 -0.14 -9.68
N THR A 41 2.00 -0.08 -8.67
CA THR A 41 3.38 -0.60 -8.73
C THR A 41 3.63 -1.60 -7.59
N GLU A 42 4.85 -2.06 -7.39
CA GLU A 42 5.17 -2.97 -6.27
C GLU A 42 5.14 -2.28 -4.90
N ARG A 43 5.23 -0.93 -4.87
CA ARG A 43 5.16 -0.10 -3.66
C ARG A 43 6.11 -0.59 -2.56
N ASN A 44 7.39 -0.71 -2.90
CA ASN A 44 8.41 -1.28 -2.01
C ASN A 44 8.65 -0.42 -0.76
N GLU A 45 8.34 0.86 -0.83
CA GLU A 45 8.35 1.83 0.27
C GLU A 45 7.28 1.58 1.33
N ILE A 46 6.18 0.88 1.01
CA ILE A 46 5.13 0.53 1.97
C ILE A 46 5.61 -0.65 2.84
N PRO A 47 5.73 -0.50 4.17
CA PRO A 47 6.21 -1.58 5.03
C PRO A 47 5.26 -2.78 5.01
N ASP A 48 5.83 -3.99 5.09
CA ASP A 48 5.06 -5.24 5.11
C ASP A 48 4.03 -5.26 6.27
N ALA A 49 4.39 -4.69 7.43
CA ALA A 49 3.50 -4.58 8.59
C ALA A 49 2.28 -3.67 8.33
N ILE A 50 2.43 -2.59 7.57
CA ILE A 50 1.32 -1.70 7.21
C ILE A 50 0.36 -2.39 6.23
N LEU A 51 0.91 -3.19 5.31
CA LEU A 51 0.10 -4.06 4.45
C LEU A 51 -0.66 -5.10 5.28
N LEU A 52 0.00 -5.78 6.22
CA LEU A 52 -0.64 -6.78 7.10
C LEU A 52 -1.74 -6.15 7.96
N TYR A 53 -1.50 -4.96 8.52
CA TYR A 53 -2.50 -4.18 9.25
C TYR A 53 -3.76 -3.97 8.42
N THR A 54 -3.59 -3.46 7.21
CA THR A 54 -4.71 -3.13 6.32
C THR A 54 -5.54 -4.36 5.98
N ILE A 55 -4.87 -5.50 5.73
CA ILE A 55 -5.55 -6.78 5.48
C ILE A 55 -6.35 -7.23 6.71
N ALA A 56 -5.73 -7.21 7.89
CA ALA A 56 -6.36 -7.66 9.13
C ALA A 56 -7.56 -6.79 9.52
N ASP A 57 -7.46 -5.47 9.33
CA ASP A 57 -8.52 -4.51 9.63
C ASP A 57 -9.76 -4.76 8.75
N ASN A 58 -9.54 -4.97 7.44
CA ASN A 58 -10.63 -5.25 6.51
C ASN A 58 -11.20 -6.67 6.61
N LEU A 59 -10.43 -7.62 7.19
CA LEU A 59 -10.89 -8.99 7.42
C LEU A 59 -11.98 -9.09 8.51
N ASN A 60 -12.12 -8.09 9.38
CA ASN A 60 -13.12 -8.06 10.44
C ASN A 60 -13.15 -9.35 11.29
N GLY A 61 -11.97 -9.90 11.62
CA GLY A 61 -11.82 -11.14 12.38
C GLY A 61 -11.84 -12.42 11.55
N GLY A 62 -11.87 -12.33 10.22
CA GLY A 62 -11.67 -13.47 9.33
C GLY A 62 -10.28 -14.11 9.45
N LEU A 63 -10.18 -15.39 9.11
CA LEU A 63 -8.94 -16.19 9.21
C LEU A 63 -8.31 -16.50 7.85
N SER A 64 -8.91 -16.09 6.75
CA SER A 64 -8.31 -16.22 5.42
C SER A 64 -8.80 -15.16 4.45
N ILE A 65 -7.98 -14.84 3.46
CA ILE A 65 -8.31 -13.93 2.38
C ILE A 65 -7.57 -14.34 1.10
N ASN A 66 -8.28 -14.30 -0.04
CA ASN A 66 -7.65 -14.57 -1.33
C ASN A 66 -6.80 -13.39 -1.78
N LEU A 67 -5.72 -13.68 -2.51
CA LEU A 67 -4.84 -12.67 -3.08
C LEU A 67 -5.59 -11.66 -3.96
N SER A 68 -6.58 -12.12 -4.74
CA SER A 68 -7.42 -11.24 -5.56
C SER A 68 -8.25 -10.26 -4.73
N ASN A 69 -8.73 -10.66 -3.55
CA ASN A 69 -9.45 -9.78 -2.65
C ASN A 69 -8.52 -8.72 -2.05
N ILE A 70 -7.30 -9.10 -1.65
CA ILE A 70 -6.27 -8.13 -1.21
C ILE A 70 -5.96 -7.10 -2.32
N GLU A 71 -5.94 -7.54 -3.58
CA GLU A 71 -5.63 -6.70 -4.73
C GLU A 71 -6.77 -5.74 -5.13
N GLN A 72 -8.02 -6.22 -5.13
CA GLN A 72 -9.11 -5.57 -5.87
C GLN A 72 -10.25 -5.05 -4.99
N ASP A 73 -10.44 -5.58 -3.78
CA ASP A 73 -11.57 -5.18 -2.96
C ASP A 73 -11.38 -3.74 -2.45
N ALA A 74 -12.49 -3.02 -2.33
CA ALA A 74 -12.49 -1.66 -1.81
C ALA A 74 -11.95 -1.64 -0.37
N GLY A 75 -10.98 -0.77 -0.09
CA GLY A 75 -10.37 -0.63 1.24
C GLY A 75 -9.23 -1.62 1.51
N GLN A 76 -9.00 -2.61 0.65
CA GLN A 76 -7.86 -3.52 0.77
C GLN A 76 -6.55 -2.89 0.27
N ALA A 77 -5.43 -3.52 0.64
CA ALA A 77 -4.10 -3.00 0.42
C ALA A 77 -3.81 -2.62 -1.04
N GLY A 78 -4.30 -3.40 -2.01
CA GLY A 78 -4.13 -3.11 -3.44
C GLY A 78 -4.80 -1.81 -3.87
N THR A 79 -6.03 -1.57 -3.44
CA THR A 79 -6.80 -0.37 -3.81
C THR A 79 -6.40 0.87 -3.01
N VAL A 80 -5.99 0.70 -1.75
CA VAL A 80 -5.56 1.82 -0.88
C VAL A 80 -4.18 2.35 -1.26
N PHE A 81 -3.20 1.46 -1.45
CA PHE A 81 -1.81 1.86 -1.69
C PHE A 81 -1.42 1.83 -3.17
N ALA A 82 -2.35 1.45 -4.06
CA ALA A 82 -2.05 1.18 -5.46
C ALA A 82 -0.87 0.18 -5.59
N VAL A 83 -0.95 -0.93 -4.85
CA VAL A 83 0.01 -2.04 -4.96
C VAL A 83 -0.52 -3.03 -5.99
N ASN A 84 0.32 -3.43 -6.94
CA ASN A 84 -0.02 -4.44 -7.93
C ASN A 84 0.12 -5.87 -7.37
N ARG A 85 -0.39 -6.86 -8.11
CA ARG A 85 -0.31 -8.28 -7.73
C ARG A 85 1.09 -8.77 -7.38
N ALA A 86 2.11 -8.33 -8.12
CA ALA A 86 3.50 -8.73 -7.89
C ALA A 86 3.98 -8.23 -6.53
N GLY A 87 3.76 -6.93 -6.23
CA GLY A 87 4.09 -6.32 -4.95
C GLY A 87 3.35 -6.97 -3.78
N ILE A 88 2.04 -7.23 -3.92
CA ILE A 88 1.25 -7.92 -2.90
C ILE A 88 1.81 -9.32 -2.65
N THR A 89 2.07 -10.10 -3.71
CA THR A 89 2.60 -11.47 -3.59
C THR A 89 3.94 -11.46 -2.83
N SER A 90 4.88 -10.62 -3.25
CA SER A 90 6.20 -10.54 -2.59
C SER A 90 6.11 -10.07 -1.14
N LYS A 91 5.20 -9.14 -0.81
CA LYS A 91 4.96 -8.70 0.57
C LYS A 91 4.37 -9.83 1.42
N VAL A 92 3.37 -10.57 0.89
CA VAL A 92 2.77 -11.72 1.58
C VAL A 92 3.79 -12.83 1.83
N GLU A 93 4.64 -13.14 0.85
CA GLU A 93 5.71 -14.13 1.03
C GLU A 93 6.71 -13.73 2.12
N ARG A 94 7.08 -12.45 2.21
CA ARG A 94 7.94 -11.93 3.29
C ARG A 94 7.25 -11.99 4.65
N LEU A 95 5.95 -11.68 4.70
CA LEU A 95 5.15 -11.78 5.93
C LEU A 95 5.12 -13.21 6.46
N VAL A 96 4.81 -14.19 5.61
CA VAL A 96 4.78 -15.62 5.99
C VAL A 96 6.16 -16.11 6.43
N LYS A 97 7.22 -15.68 5.75
CA LYS A 97 8.59 -16.03 6.14
C LYS A 97 8.95 -15.53 7.55
N ASN A 98 8.44 -14.37 7.94
CA ASN A 98 8.78 -13.73 9.20
C ASN A 98 7.74 -13.97 10.32
N ASN A 99 6.60 -14.59 10.00
CA ASN A 99 5.51 -14.82 10.95
C ASN A 99 4.99 -16.27 10.84
N PRO A 100 5.30 -17.14 11.82
CA PRO A 100 4.92 -18.56 11.78
C PRO A 100 3.41 -18.81 11.97
N ASP A 101 2.63 -17.78 12.32
CA ASP A 101 1.17 -17.86 12.43
C ASP A 101 0.46 -17.50 11.12
N LEU A 102 1.22 -17.15 10.07
CA LEU A 102 0.70 -16.94 8.72
C LEU A 102 1.07 -18.11 7.82
N ASN A 103 0.18 -18.43 6.88
CA ASN A 103 0.43 -19.39 5.81
C ASN A 103 -0.05 -18.79 4.49
N PHE A 104 0.67 -19.07 3.39
CA PHE A 104 0.24 -18.69 2.06
C PHE A 104 0.25 -19.91 1.15
N SER A 105 -0.92 -20.27 0.63
CA SER A 105 -1.09 -21.46 -0.21
C SER A 105 -1.41 -21.07 -1.64
N ASP A 106 -0.95 -21.88 -2.60
CA ASP A 106 -1.37 -21.84 -4.00
C ASP A 106 -1.93 -23.21 -4.37
N HIS A 107 -3.25 -23.30 -4.49
CA HIS A 107 -3.95 -24.53 -4.85
C HIS A 107 -4.79 -24.30 -6.10
N ALA A 108 -4.44 -24.98 -7.20
CA ALA A 108 -5.13 -24.88 -8.48
C ALA A 108 -5.28 -23.43 -9.00
N GLY A 109 -4.30 -22.56 -8.72
CA GLY A 109 -4.30 -21.15 -9.12
C GLY A 109 -5.07 -20.21 -8.18
N VAL A 110 -5.67 -20.74 -7.11
CA VAL A 110 -6.22 -19.94 -6.02
C VAL A 110 -5.12 -19.73 -4.99
N ARG A 111 -4.72 -18.47 -4.84
CA ARG A 111 -3.74 -18.02 -3.84
C ARG A 111 -4.45 -17.41 -2.66
N GLU A 112 -4.18 -17.93 -1.47
CA GLU A 112 -4.87 -17.54 -0.24
C GLU A 112 -3.88 -17.36 0.90
N LEU A 113 -4.02 -16.27 1.64
CA LEU A 113 -3.33 -15.99 2.89
C LEU A 113 -4.23 -16.44 4.04
N GLN A 114 -3.72 -17.32 4.90
CA GLN A 114 -4.40 -17.83 6.08
C GLN A 114 -3.68 -17.43 7.36
N PHE A 115 -4.49 -17.22 8.41
CA PHE A 115 -4.07 -16.83 9.75
C PHE A 115 -4.39 -17.95 10.72
N ARG A 116 -3.44 -18.36 11.55
CA ARG A 116 -3.65 -19.40 12.57
C ARG A 116 -4.69 -18.97 13.62
N ASN A 117 -4.64 -17.71 14.02
CA ASN A 117 -5.52 -17.10 14.99
C ASN A 117 -6.01 -15.75 14.46
N VAL A 118 -7.11 -15.24 15.02
CA VAL A 118 -7.58 -13.88 14.73
C VAL A 118 -6.48 -12.90 15.13
N LEU A 119 -6.08 -12.06 14.20
CA LEU A 119 -5.08 -11.03 14.40
C LEU A 119 -5.78 -9.71 14.72
N LEU A 120 -5.47 -9.11 15.87
CA LEU A 120 -5.96 -7.77 16.19
C LEU A 120 -5.14 -6.74 15.41
N PRO A 121 -5.76 -5.88 14.58
CA PRO A 121 -5.00 -4.93 13.76
C PRO A 121 -4.08 -4.03 14.59
N ILE A 122 -4.54 -3.59 15.77
CA ILE A 122 -3.76 -2.72 16.65
C ILE A 122 -2.46 -3.38 17.15
N ASP A 123 -2.43 -4.70 17.35
CA ASP A 123 -1.24 -5.40 17.82
C ASP A 123 -0.12 -5.39 16.76
N ILE A 124 -0.49 -5.38 15.48
CA ILE A 124 0.45 -5.24 14.36
C ILE A 124 1.12 -3.87 14.41
N LEU A 125 0.33 -2.80 14.61
CA LEU A 125 0.86 -1.45 14.70
C LEU A 125 1.70 -1.25 15.95
N ASN A 126 1.28 -1.80 17.09
CA ASN A 126 2.06 -1.79 18.32
C ASN A 126 3.42 -2.44 18.10
N THR A 127 3.44 -3.62 17.49
CA THR A 127 4.71 -4.32 17.18
C THR A 127 5.60 -3.52 16.22
N TYR A 128 5.01 -2.84 15.24
CA TYR A 128 5.75 -2.08 14.24
C TYR A 128 6.34 -0.77 14.78
N TYR A 129 5.58 -0.03 15.61
CA TYR A 129 5.98 1.29 16.11
C TYR A 129 6.61 1.29 17.50
N ALA A 130 6.38 0.28 18.33
CA ALA A 130 6.86 0.24 19.72
C ALA A 130 8.29 -0.34 19.87
N ASN A 131 9.18 -0.04 18.92
CA ASN A 131 10.62 -0.27 19.10
C ASN A 131 11.18 0.62 20.23
#